data_AF-A0A5J4PMP8-F1
#
_entry.id   AF-A0A5J4PMP8-F1
#
_cell.length_a   1.000
_cell.length_b   1.000
_cell.length_c   1.000
_cell.angle_alpha   90.00
_cell.angle_beta   90.00
_cell.angle_gamma   90.00
#
_symmetry.space_group_name_H-M   'P 1'
#
loop_
_entity.id
_entity.type
_entity.pdbx_description
1 polymer ?
#
loop_
_entity_poly.entity_id
_entity_poly.type
_entity_poly.pdbx_seq_one_letter_code
_entity_poly.pdbx_strand_id
1 'polypeptide(L)' 'MQLHDFDKHIPNPIYLRGKDYYVDDLIEDVEHKYPDLWSANIEGTDLYQVEIELDGDDIVSWNCDCPYDYGD' A
#
# COMPACT_ATOMS: atom_id res chain seq x y z
N MET A 1 -6.48 -12.15 -1.51
CA MET A 1 -5.13 -12.38 -0.91
C MET A 1 -5.31 -12.15 0.58
N GLN A 2 -4.84 -12.99 1.49
CA GLN A 2 -5.12 -12.73 2.91
C GLN A 2 -4.18 -11.65 3.45
N LEU A 3 -4.71 -10.79 4.32
CA LEU A 3 -3.92 -9.77 5.00
C LEU A 3 -2.76 -10.34 5.83
N HIS A 4 -2.87 -11.59 6.32
CA HIS A 4 -1.83 -12.20 7.14
C HIS A 4 -0.67 -12.83 6.34
N ASP A 5 -0.80 -12.99 5.03
CA ASP A 5 0.24 -13.58 4.17
C ASP A 5 0.53 -12.80 2.88
N PHE A 6 0.02 -11.57 2.78
CA PHE A 6 0.21 -10.69 1.63
C PHE A 6 1.69 -10.50 1.24
N ASP A 7 2.60 -10.50 2.21
CA ASP A 7 4.04 -10.38 2.03
C ASP A 7 4.64 -11.49 1.16
N LYS A 8 3.98 -12.66 1.10
CA LYS A 8 4.38 -13.78 0.24
C LYS A 8 3.95 -13.60 -1.21
N HIS A 9 3.03 -12.69 -1.48
CA HIS A 9 2.42 -12.46 -2.79
C HIS A 9 2.94 -11.18 -3.47
N ILE A 10 3.62 -10.32 -2.72
CA ILE A 10 4.21 -9.08 -3.22
C ILE A 10 5.70 -9.31 -3.51
N PRO A 11 6.26 -8.78 -4.61
CA PRO A 11 7.70 -8.81 -4.84
C PRO A 11 8.48 -8.23 -3.65
N ASN A 12 9.50 -8.95 -3.19
CA ASN A 12 10.30 -8.55 -2.02
C ASN A 12 10.83 -7.10 -2.06
N PRO A 13 11.27 -6.53 -3.20
CA PRO A 13 11.68 -5.12 -3.27
C PRO A 13 10.56 -4.13 -2.93
N ILE A 14 9.33 -4.41 -3.37
CA ILE A 14 8.15 -3.57 -3.09
C ILE A 14 7.78 -3.65 -1.62
N TYR A 15 7.80 -4.87 -1.06
CA TYR A 15 7.55 -5.08 0.37
C TYR A 15 8.56 -4.35 1.26
N LEU A 16 9.85 -4.44 0.95
CA LEU A 16 10.90 -3.74 1.70
C LEU A 16 10.73 -2.23 1.60
N ARG A 17 10.43 -1.69 0.42
CA ARG A 17 10.18 -0.26 0.23
C ARG A 17 8.99 0.24 1.05
N GLY A 18 7.88 -0.51 1.06
CA GLY A 18 6.73 -0.20 1.92
C GLY A 18 7.07 -0.22 3.42
N LYS A 19 7.96 -1.13 3.84
CA LYS A 19 8.48 -1.13 5.22
C LYS A 19 9.33 0.09 5.53
N ASP A 20 10.20 0.49 4.61
CA ASP A 20 11.04 1.67 4.78
C ASP A 20 10.17 2.93 4.97
N TYR A 21 9.13 3.11 4.13
CA TYR A 21 8.18 4.23 4.29
C TYR A 21 7.45 4.22 5.64
N TYR A 22 7.08 3.04 6.14
CA TYR A 22 6.46 2.91 7.46
C TYR A 22 7.44 3.24 8.59
N VAL A 23 8.69 2.80 8.49
CA VAL A 23 9.73 3.04 9.52
C VAL A 23 10.16 4.50 9.55
N ASP A 24 10.21 5.15 8.39
CA ASP A 24 10.63 6.55 8.23
C ASP A 24 9.47 7.55 8.46
N ASP A 25 8.29 7.08 8.86
CA ASP A 25 7.09 7.91 9.14
C ASP A 25 6.62 8.72 7.93
N LEU A 26 6.68 8.10 6.73
CA LEU A 26 6.33 8.74 5.45
C LEU A 26 4.91 8.39 4.98
N ILE A 27 4.12 7.71 5.81
CA ILE A 27 2.73 7.34 5.52
C ILE A 27 1.80 8.34 6.20
N GLU A 28 1.18 9.19 5.40
CA GLU A 28 0.33 10.30 5.83
C GLU A 28 -1.12 10.09 5.39
N ASP A 29 -2.03 10.87 5.97
CA ASP A 29 -3.45 10.95 5.58
C ASP A 29 -4.14 9.58 5.41
N VAL A 30 -3.91 8.65 6.34
CA VAL A 30 -4.58 7.34 6.32
C VAL A 30 -6.07 7.53 6.55
N GLU A 31 -6.86 7.25 5.52
CA GLU A 31 -8.32 7.35 5.52
C GLU A 31 -8.96 5.97 5.34
N HIS A 32 -10.09 5.77 6.00
CA HIS A 32 -10.94 4.61 5.83
C HIS A 32 -12.32 5.04 5.30
N LYS A 33 -12.71 4.48 4.14
CA LYS A 33 -13.91 4.81 3.39
C LYS A 33 -14.79 3.57 3.26
N TYR A 34 -16.10 3.78 3.20
CA TYR A 34 -17.06 2.69 3.01
C TYR A 34 -17.24 2.36 1.52
N PRO A 35 -17.28 1.08 1.11
CA PRO A 35 -17.11 -0.14 1.93
C PRO A 35 -15.64 -0.59 2.03
N ASP A 36 -15.10 -0.63 3.26
CA ASP A 36 -13.75 -1.10 3.64
C ASP A 36 -12.59 -0.80 2.67
N LEU A 37 -12.56 0.44 2.17
CA LEU A 37 -11.51 0.99 1.33
C LEU A 37 -10.56 1.83 2.19
N TRP A 38 -9.29 1.47 2.19
CA TRP A 38 -8.21 2.23 2.82
C TRP A 38 -7.46 3.04 1.78
N SER A 39 -7.17 4.30 2.07
CA SER A 39 -6.30 5.15 1.23
C SER A 39 -5.26 5.85 2.10
N ALA A 40 -4.03 5.98 1.62
CA ALA A 40 -2.96 6.69 2.30
C ALA A 40 -2.09 7.46 1.31
N ASN A 41 -1.57 8.61 1.74
CA ASN A 41 -0.60 9.40 0.99
C ASN A 41 0.81 9.05 1.45
N ILE A 42 1.74 8.82 0.52
CA ILE A 42 3.11 8.44 0.83
C ILE A 42 4.07 9.53 0.37
N GLU A 43 4.85 10.08 1.30
CA GLU A 43 5.93 11.04 1.01
C GLU A 43 7.19 10.33 0.50
N GLY A 44 7.13 9.81 -0.73
CA GLY A 44 8.28 9.22 -1.42
C GLY A 44 9.19 10.27 -2.07
N THR A 45 9.79 9.93 -3.21
CA THR A 45 10.46 10.91 -4.08
C THR A 45 9.46 11.99 -4.55
N ASP A 46 8.25 11.55 -4.84
CA ASP A 46 7.07 12.35 -5.13
C ASP A 46 5.93 11.87 -4.22
N LEU A 47 4.96 12.74 -3.96
CA LEU A 47 3.75 12.36 -3.25
C LEU A 47 2.91 11.43 -4.13
N TYR A 48 2.56 10.26 -3.61
CA TYR A 48 1.72 9.29 -4.31
C TYR A 48 0.71 8.67 -3.34
N GLN A 49 -0.40 8.16 -3.85
CA GLN A 49 -1.48 7.56 -3.10
C GLN A 49 -1.53 6.04 -3.30
N VAL A 50 -1.73 5.32 -2.19
CA VAL A 50 -1.99 3.88 -2.18
C VAL A 50 -3.42 3.66 -1.73
N GLU A 51 -4.13 2.79 -2.43
CA GLU A 51 -5.49 2.36 -2.08
C GLU A 51 -5.54 0.83 -1.94
N ILE A 52 -6.23 0.35 -0.91
CA ILE A 52 -6.43 -1.07 -0.63
C ILE A 52 -7.89 -1.31 -0.26
N GLU A 53 -8.56 -2.21 -0.98
CA GLU A 53 -9.92 -2.65 -0.70
C GLU A 53 -9.91 -3.99 0.03
N LEU A 54 -10.63 -4.04 1.16
CA LEU A 54 -10.76 -5.23 1.99
C LEU A 54 -12.20 -5.76 2.02
N ASP A 55 -12.33 -7.08 2.07
CA ASP A 55 -13.55 -7.80 2.48
C ASP A 55 -13.20 -8.64 3.71
N GLY A 56 -13.29 -8.03 4.89
CA GLY A 56 -12.74 -8.62 6.12
C GLY A 56 -11.21 -8.73 6.07
N ASP A 57 -10.68 -9.95 6.10
CA ASP A 57 -9.24 -10.22 6.03
C ASP A 57 -8.74 -10.47 4.60
N ASP A 58 -9.63 -10.37 3.61
CA ASP A 58 -9.31 -10.55 2.20
C ASP A 58 -8.99 -9.21 1.53
N ILE A 59 -7.77 -9.08 1.01
CA ILE A 59 -7.40 -8.03 0.07
C ILE A 59 -8.03 -8.36 -1.29
N VAL A 60 -9.02 -7.55 -1.68
CA VAL A 60 -9.83 -7.71 -2.89
C VAL A 60 -9.20 -6.97 -4.06
N SER A 61 -8.71 -5.75 -3.80
CA SER A 61 -7.99 -4.94 -4.78
C SER A 61 -6.95 -4.06 -4.09
N TRP A 62 -5.91 -3.68 -4.82
CA TRP A 62 -4.96 -2.65 -4.41
C TRP A 62 -4.52 -1.87 -5.63
N ASN A 63 -4.23 -0.58 -5.44
CA ASN A 63 -3.76 0.31 -6.47
C ASN A 63 -2.70 1.26 -5.91
N CYS A 64 -1.69 1.58 -6.71
CA CYS A 64 -0.81 2.71 -6.46
C CYS A 64 -0.80 3.61 -7.68
N ASP A 65 -0.89 4.93 -7.48
CA ASP A 65 -0.58 5.90 -8.55
C ASP A 65 0.94 6.19 -8.66
N CYS A 66 1.75 5.38 -7.95
CA CYS A 66 3.20 5.40 -7.92
C CYS A 66 3.79 5.53 -9.34
N PRO A 67 4.70 6.48 -9.60
CA PRO A 67 5.39 6.56 -10.89
C PRO A 67 6.35 5.39 -11.16
N TYR A 68 6.61 4.55 -10.15
CA TYR A 68 7.58 3.45 -10.17
C TYR A 68 6.95 2.05 -10.25
N ASP A 69 5.65 1.94 -10.53
CA ASP A 69 4.90 0.68 -10.51
C ASP A 69 5.33 -0.35 -11.59
N TYR A 70 6.31 0.00 -12.43
CA TYR A 70 6.86 -0.84 -13.50
C TYR A 70 8.30 -1.34 -13.27
N GLY A 71 8.80 -1.34 -12.03
CA GLY A 71 9.94 -2.20 -11.66
C GLY A 71 11.31 -1.79 -12.19
N ASP A 72 11.66 -0.50 -12.06
CA ASP A 72 13.06 -0.04 -12.16
C ASP A 72 13.65 0.26 -10.76
#